data_AF-A0A3G9GXA4-F1
#
_entry.id   AF-A0A3G9GXA4-F1
#
_cell.length_a   1.000
_cell.length_b   1.000
_cell.length_c   1.000
_cell.angle_alpha   90.00
_cell.angle_beta   90.00
_cell.angle_gamma   90.00
#
_symmetry.space_group_name_H-M   'P 1'
#
loop_
_entity.id
_entity.type
_entity.pdbx_description
1 polymer ?
#
loop_
_entity_poly.entity_id
_entity_poly.type
_entity_poly.pdbx_seq_one_letter_code
_entity_poly.pdbx_strand_id
1 'polypeptide(L)'
;MSYEIMTPETLPKYLLSIPAIADFFETDEIETEEIGDGNLNFVFVARSVKEPQKSLIVKQAVPYLRCAGEEYSLSRERMKFEIRALQSYDIHAPKIYHADEEMSLVVMEHLKSHKILRKGLIQKERYDLFADHISTFLARTLFKTSSLYLQSDEKRALMERFNENRELCRLTEDFVFTFPYMQNETNHIEPGCEEEARELFEDYEFKQKVLGLKYIFMTQADALLHGDLHTGSIMVNEKETFVIDPEFAFVGPFGFDIGAVLANLGSAYISHRHVSGDSEYMEWIEQNMVDVWSGFERKFLDLWRERERSALIEPGFLPEEPLESFRREFMRDILRQSAGFAGCKMARRVFGIAGVEEIRGIEDRTLRKRAMMDALECGKSLVMEHEKIESIEDIVAIVKGLS
;
A
#
# COMPACT_ATOMS: atom_id res chain seq x y z
N MET A 1 -9.91 -4.85 29.02
CA MET A 1 -9.67 -6.23 29.52
C MET A 1 -8.16 -6.47 29.37
N SER A 2 -7.53 -7.35 30.16
CA SER A 2 -6.14 -7.71 29.84
C SER A 2 -6.10 -8.41 28.49
N TYR A 3 -5.08 -8.13 27.67
CA TYR A 3 -4.93 -8.76 26.36
C TYR A 3 -5.02 -10.30 26.42
N GLU A 4 -5.75 -10.87 25.48
CA GLU A 4 -5.89 -12.30 25.26
C GLU A 4 -5.93 -12.56 23.73
N ILE A 5 -5.27 -13.63 23.28
CA ILE A 5 -5.34 -14.07 21.88
C ILE A 5 -6.71 -14.69 21.66
N MET A 6 -7.50 -14.09 20.77
CA MET A 6 -8.84 -14.58 20.45
C MET A 6 -8.75 -15.84 19.60
N THR A 7 -9.66 -16.79 19.84
CA THR A 7 -9.85 -18.00 19.03
C THR A 7 -11.28 -18.04 18.49
N PRO A 8 -11.58 -18.88 17.49
CA PRO A 8 -12.96 -19.07 17.02
C PRO A 8 -13.97 -19.44 18.12
N GLU A 9 -13.52 -20.00 19.25
CA GLU A 9 -14.37 -20.38 20.38
C GLU A 9 -14.55 -19.23 21.39
N THR A 10 -13.54 -18.40 21.61
CA THR A 10 -13.59 -17.32 22.61
C THR A 10 -14.13 -16.00 22.04
N LEU A 11 -13.92 -15.77 20.74
CA LEU A 11 -14.27 -14.53 20.06
C LEU A 11 -15.77 -14.20 20.08
N PRO A 12 -16.71 -15.15 19.89
CA PRO A 12 -18.15 -14.85 19.90
C PRO A 12 -18.60 -14.16 21.20
N LYS A 13 -18.12 -14.67 22.34
CA LYS A 13 -18.46 -14.12 23.66
C LYS A 13 -17.89 -12.71 23.85
N TYR A 14 -16.65 -12.47 23.40
CA TYR A 14 -16.04 -11.14 23.46
C TYR A 14 -16.84 -10.15 22.59
N LEU A 15 -17.14 -10.51 21.35
CA LEU A 15 -17.90 -9.65 20.43
C LEU A 15 -19.29 -9.29 20.96
N LEU A 16 -20.05 -10.27 21.46
CA LEU A 16 -21.38 -10.02 22.03
C LEU A 16 -21.35 -9.25 23.36
N SER A 17 -20.19 -9.10 23.99
CA SER A 17 -20.03 -8.22 25.17
C SER A 17 -19.94 -6.73 24.79
N ILE A 18 -19.67 -6.42 23.52
CA ILE A 18 -19.55 -5.06 23.00
C ILE A 18 -20.95 -4.60 22.52
N PRO A 19 -21.56 -3.56 23.13
CA PRO A 19 -22.94 -3.16 22.81
C PRO A 19 -23.17 -2.89 21.32
N ALA A 20 -22.28 -2.14 20.66
CA ALA A 20 -22.42 -1.83 19.23
C ALA A 20 -22.39 -3.07 18.33
N ILE A 21 -21.68 -4.13 18.73
CA ILE A 21 -21.60 -5.39 17.97
C ILE A 21 -22.79 -6.29 18.30
N ALA A 22 -23.20 -6.36 19.57
CA ALA A 22 -24.41 -7.06 19.97
C ALA A 22 -25.66 -6.47 19.28
N ASP A 23 -25.74 -5.15 19.20
CA ASP A 23 -26.79 -4.43 18.47
C ASP A 23 -26.70 -4.70 16.97
N PHE A 24 -25.49 -4.69 16.39
CA PHE A 24 -25.30 -5.06 14.99
C PHE A 24 -25.88 -6.45 14.73
N PHE A 25 -25.59 -7.45 15.56
CA PHE A 25 -26.13 -8.81 15.39
C PHE A 25 -27.54 -9.00 15.96
N GLU A 26 -28.20 -7.95 16.48
CA GLU A 26 -29.53 -8.04 17.13
C GLU A 26 -29.60 -9.14 18.21
N THR A 27 -28.51 -9.32 18.96
CA THR A 27 -28.34 -10.37 19.98
C THR A 27 -28.46 -11.81 19.46
N ASP A 28 -28.31 -12.02 18.15
CA ASP A 28 -28.22 -13.36 17.58
C ASP A 28 -26.97 -14.11 18.07
N GLU A 29 -27.06 -15.44 18.03
CA GLU A 29 -25.89 -16.29 18.14
C GLU A 29 -24.98 -16.07 16.92
N ILE A 30 -23.67 -15.97 17.16
CA ILE A 30 -22.68 -15.74 16.12
C ILE A 30 -21.68 -16.89 16.09
N GLU A 31 -21.34 -17.32 14.88
CA GLU A 31 -20.22 -18.21 14.62
C GLU A 31 -19.02 -17.38 14.15
N THR A 32 -17.82 -17.82 14.52
CA THR A 32 -16.58 -17.21 14.04
C THR A 32 -15.66 -18.24 13.42
N GLU A 33 -14.99 -17.83 12.35
CA GLU A 33 -14.03 -18.65 11.60
C GLU A 33 -12.79 -17.80 11.34
N GLU A 34 -11.60 -18.37 11.50
CA GLU A 34 -10.35 -17.70 11.12
C GLU A 34 -10.09 -17.92 9.63
N ILE A 35 -9.94 -16.82 8.88
CA ILE A 35 -9.87 -16.81 7.42
C ILE A 35 -8.62 -16.10 6.88
N GLY A 36 -7.73 -15.62 7.75
CA GLY A 36 -6.57 -14.85 7.33
C GLY A 36 -5.61 -15.70 6.51
N ASP A 37 -5.20 -15.22 5.35
CA ASP A 37 -4.06 -15.74 4.59
C ASP A 37 -2.80 -14.85 4.75
N GLY A 38 -2.94 -13.74 5.49
CA GLY A 38 -1.89 -12.75 5.74
C GLY A 38 -0.81 -13.19 6.73
N ASN A 39 0.36 -12.56 6.61
CA ASN A 39 1.59 -12.92 7.32
C ASN A 39 1.66 -12.43 8.77
N LEU A 40 0.85 -11.43 9.15
CA LEU A 40 1.06 -10.62 10.36
C LEU A 40 -0.03 -10.81 11.43
N ASN A 41 -1.30 -10.87 11.03
CA ASN A 41 -2.44 -10.72 11.93
C ASN A 41 -3.43 -11.88 11.76
N PHE A 42 -4.19 -12.21 12.81
CA PHE A 42 -5.36 -13.07 12.66
C PHE A 42 -6.52 -12.27 12.09
N VAL A 43 -7.25 -12.87 11.15
CA VAL A 43 -8.44 -12.28 10.56
C VAL A 43 -9.57 -13.28 10.72
N PHE A 44 -10.57 -12.92 11.50
CA PHE A 44 -11.76 -13.72 11.70
C PHE A 44 -12.93 -13.11 10.95
N VAL A 45 -13.82 -13.97 10.49
CA VAL A 45 -15.15 -13.59 10.06
C VAL A 45 -16.14 -14.00 11.14
N ALA A 46 -16.94 -13.06 11.62
CA ALA A 46 -18.04 -13.28 12.55
C ALA A 46 -19.36 -13.21 11.78
N ARG A 47 -20.19 -14.25 11.83
CA ARG A 47 -21.46 -14.35 11.07
C ARG A 47 -22.62 -14.65 12.01
N SER A 48 -23.79 -14.06 11.77
CA SER A 48 -25.02 -14.50 12.44
C SER A 48 -25.37 -15.92 11.99
N VAL A 49 -25.71 -16.79 12.94
CA VAL A 49 -26.19 -18.15 12.66
C VAL A 49 -27.55 -18.12 11.94
N LYS A 50 -28.41 -17.12 12.24
CA LYS A 50 -29.73 -16.99 11.60
C LYS A 50 -29.65 -16.35 10.22
N GLU A 51 -28.80 -15.35 10.07
CA GLU A 51 -28.61 -14.60 8.83
C GLU A 51 -27.12 -14.53 8.45
N PRO A 52 -26.56 -15.58 7.80
CA PRO A 52 -25.12 -15.64 7.51
C PRO A 52 -24.58 -14.51 6.63
N GLN A 53 -25.47 -13.76 5.97
CA GLN A 53 -25.15 -12.56 5.20
C GLN A 53 -24.78 -11.36 6.07
N LYS A 54 -25.21 -11.35 7.33
CA LYS A 54 -24.91 -10.37 8.36
C LYS A 54 -23.61 -10.79 9.04
N SER A 55 -22.53 -10.12 8.67
CA SER A 55 -21.19 -10.52 9.08
C SER A 55 -20.25 -9.34 9.21
N LEU A 56 -19.24 -9.51 10.06
CA LEU A 56 -18.18 -8.54 10.33
C LEU A 56 -16.82 -9.24 10.24
N ILE A 57 -15.79 -8.46 9.95
CA ILE A 57 -14.40 -8.90 10.07
C ILE A 57 -13.85 -8.46 11.41
N VAL A 58 -13.11 -9.33 12.06
CA VAL A 58 -12.33 -9.02 13.26
C VAL A 58 -10.88 -9.27 12.96
N LYS A 59 -10.05 -8.24 13.06
CA LYS A 59 -8.60 -8.36 12.89
C LYS A 59 -7.93 -8.16 14.23
N GLN A 60 -7.03 -9.05 14.61
CA GLN A 60 -6.27 -8.97 15.85
C GLN A 60 -4.76 -9.14 15.59
N ALA A 61 -3.96 -8.23 16.13
CA ALA A 61 -2.51 -8.40 16.13
C ALA A 61 -2.05 -9.27 17.30
N VAL A 62 -1.24 -10.28 16.98
CA VAL A 62 -0.60 -11.19 17.94
C VAL A 62 0.86 -10.77 18.22
N PRO A 63 1.46 -11.12 19.37
CA PRO A 63 2.79 -10.63 19.77
C PRO A 63 3.95 -11.33 19.03
N TYR A 64 3.69 -11.91 17.87
CA TYR A 64 4.65 -12.63 17.04
C TYR A 64 4.26 -12.54 15.55
N LEU A 65 5.18 -12.93 14.67
CA LEU A 65 4.97 -13.02 13.23
C LEU A 65 4.17 -14.28 12.91
N ARG A 66 2.91 -14.12 12.47
CA ARG A 66 1.98 -15.24 12.26
C ARG A 66 2.52 -16.31 11.29
N CYS A 67 3.16 -15.90 10.19
CA CYS A 67 3.69 -16.87 9.21
C CYS A 67 4.94 -17.63 9.67
N ALA A 68 5.66 -17.14 10.70
CA ALA A 68 6.90 -17.74 11.19
C ALA A 68 6.75 -18.40 12.59
N GLY A 69 5.66 -18.10 13.30
CA GLY A 69 5.32 -18.68 14.61
C GLY A 69 5.76 -17.85 15.81
N GLU A 70 5.43 -18.33 17.00
CA GLU A 70 5.61 -17.62 18.29
C GLU A 70 7.07 -17.27 18.62
N GLU A 71 8.04 -17.95 18.01
CA GLU A 71 9.46 -17.71 18.23
C GLU A 71 9.95 -16.38 17.61
N TYR A 72 9.20 -15.81 16.68
CA TYR A 72 9.51 -14.55 16.01
C TYR A 72 8.65 -13.42 16.59
N SER A 73 9.13 -12.81 17.68
CA SER A 73 8.45 -11.69 18.34
C SER A 73 8.16 -10.53 17.37
N LEU A 74 6.95 -9.98 17.45
CA LEU A 74 6.52 -8.82 16.67
C LEU A 74 5.52 -8.00 17.49
N SER A 75 5.73 -6.69 17.61
CA SER A 75 4.91 -5.84 18.46
C SER A 75 3.46 -5.77 17.98
N ARG A 76 2.52 -5.91 18.91
CA ARG A 76 1.08 -5.72 18.66
C ARG A 76 0.69 -4.28 18.40
N GLU A 77 1.57 -3.33 18.71
CA GLU A 77 1.36 -1.89 18.48
C GLU A 77 1.04 -1.56 17.02
N ARG A 78 1.39 -2.44 16.05
CA ARG A 78 0.97 -2.30 14.65
C ARG A 78 -0.54 -2.13 14.48
N MET A 79 -1.35 -2.84 15.27
CA MET A 79 -2.82 -2.72 15.17
C MET A 79 -3.30 -1.35 15.62
N LYS A 80 -2.63 -0.72 16.57
CA LYS A 80 -2.95 0.63 17.02
C LYS A 80 -2.73 1.64 15.88
N PHE A 81 -1.66 1.50 15.09
CA PHE A 81 -1.45 2.36 13.92
C PHE A 81 -2.46 2.06 12.81
N GLU A 82 -2.80 0.79 12.59
CA GLU A 82 -3.84 0.40 11.64
C GLU A 82 -5.21 1.01 12.01
N ILE A 83 -5.64 0.87 13.26
CA ILE A 83 -6.87 1.46 13.79
C ILE A 83 -6.87 2.98 13.56
N ARG A 84 -5.78 3.66 13.95
CA ARG A 84 -5.66 5.11 13.83
C ARG A 84 -5.72 5.58 12.38
N ALA A 85 -5.09 4.84 11.48
CA ALA A 85 -5.09 5.14 10.05
C ALA A 85 -6.48 4.92 9.45
N LEU A 86 -7.12 3.77 9.69
CA LEU A 86 -8.48 3.49 9.23
C LEU A 86 -9.49 4.53 9.75
N GLN A 87 -9.37 4.96 11.00
CA GLN A 87 -10.21 6.03 11.57
C GLN A 87 -9.96 7.41 10.94
N SER A 88 -8.80 7.62 10.32
CA SER A 88 -8.45 8.87 9.62
C SER A 88 -8.98 8.92 8.19
N TYR A 89 -9.29 7.77 7.60
CA TYR A 89 -9.81 7.67 6.23
C TYR A 89 -11.30 8.00 6.19
N ASP A 90 -11.68 8.87 5.27
CA ASP A 90 -13.06 9.34 5.11
C ASP A 90 -13.76 8.75 3.87
N ILE A 91 -13.04 7.99 3.05
CA ILE A 91 -13.54 7.35 1.84
C ILE A 91 -12.74 6.09 1.52
N HIS A 92 -13.35 5.17 0.78
CA HIS A 92 -12.69 3.96 0.27
C HIS A 92 -11.95 3.15 1.35
N ALA A 93 -12.48 3.10 2.56
CA ALA A 93 -11.98 2.29 3.67
C ALA A 93 -13.15 1.56 4.34
N PRO A 94 -12.96 0.33 4.84
CA PRO A 94 -14.01 -0.42 5.52
C PRO A 94 -14.56 0.36 6.71
N LYS A 95 -15.88 0.33 6.91
CA LYS A 95 -16.47 0.93 8.10
C LYS A 95 -15.98 0.21 9.36
N ILE A 96 -15.44 0.96 10.32
CA ILE A 96 -15.12 0.43 11.66
C ILE A 96 -16.39 0.40 12.52
N TYR A 97 -16.65 -0.75 13.14
CA TYR A 97 -17.73 -0.95 14.11
C TYR A 97 -17.22 -0.90 15.56
N HIS A 98 -15.98 -1.35 15.79
CA HIS A 98 -15.33 -1.29 17.09
C HIS A 98 -13.82 -1.31 16.94
N ALA A 99 -13.10 -0.69 17.87
CA ALA A 99 -11.65 -0.76 17.95
C ALA A 99 -11.23 -0.75 19.41
N ASP A 100 -10.29 -1.63 19.76
CA ASP A 100 -9.78 -1.83 21.10
C ASP A 100 -8.24 -1.90 21.03
N GLU A 101 -7.57 -0.78 21.35
CA GLU A 101 -6.10 -0.71 21.34
C GLU A 101 -5.50 -1.67 22.40
N GLU A 102 -6.16 -1.91 23.54
CA GLU A 102 -5.67 -2.82 24.59
C GLU A 102 -5.67 -4.29 24.10
N MET A 103 -6.75 -4.69 23.44
CA MET A 103 -6.89 -6.00 22.81
C MET A 103 -6.14 -6.13 21.48
N SER A 104 -5.59 -5.01 20.97
CA SER A 104 -4.98 -4.91 19.65
C SER A 104 -5.90 -5.51 18.59
N LEU A 105 -7.16 -5.06 18.59
CA LEU A 105 -8.26 -5.64 17.84
C LEU A 105 -9.12 -4.56 17.19
N VAL A 106 -9.53 -4.79 15.95
CA VAL A 106 -10.50 -3.97 15.22
C VAL A 106 -11.61 -4.84 14.66
N VAL A 107 -12.85 -4.37 14.79
CA VAL A 107 -14.04 -4.96 14.17
C VAL A 107 -14.49 -4.02 13.06
N MET A 108 -14.54 -4.53 11.83
CA MET A 108 -14.82 -3.73 10.64
C MET A 108 -15.77 -4.45 9.68
N GLU A 109 -16.24 -3.71 8.69
CA GLU A 109 -17.11 -4.19 7.63
C GLU A 109 -16.53 -5.40 6.89
N HIS A 110 -17.38 -6.40 6.67
CA HIS A 110 -17.02 -7.55 5.83
C HIS A 110 -17.33 -7.27 4.36
N LEU A 111 -16.28 -7.04 3.57
CA LEU A 111 -16.33 -6.77 2.14
C LEU A 111 -16.62 -8.03 1.29
N LYS A 112 -17.68 -8.77 1.62
CA LYS A 112 -18.00 -10.11 1.09
C LYS A 112 -18.11 -10.22 -0.44
N SER A 113 -18.48 -9.15 -1.12
CA SER A 113 -18.61 -9.08 -2.59
C SER A 113 -17.33 -8.64 -3.30
N HIS A 114 -16.24 -8.40 -2.56
CA HIS A 114 -15.00 -7.87 -3.09
C HIS A 114 -13.92 -8.94 -3.16
N LYS A 115 -13.01 -8.79 -4.14
CA LYS A 115 -11.81 -9.59 -4.29
C LYS A 115 -10.59 -8.72 -4.03
N ILE A 116 -9.50 -9.32 -3.58
CA ILE A 116 -8.20 -8.64 -3.58
C ILE A 116 -7.83 -8.31 -5.03
N LEU A 117 -7.54 -7.04 -5.32
CA LEU A 117 -7.26 -6.53 -6.66
C LEU A 117 -6.15 -7.34 -7.34
N ARG A 118 -5.12 -7.73 -6.60
CA ARG A 118 -4.04 -8.62 -7.09
C ARG A 118 -4.58 -9.88 -7.78
N LYS A 119 -5.56 -10.55 -7.18
CA LYS A 119 -6.17 -11.76 -7.74
C LYS A 119 -6.96 -11.44 -9.00
N GLY A 120 -7.70 -10.34 -8.99
CA GLY A 120 -8.43 -9.84 -10.15
C GLY A 120 -7.51 -9.54 -11.34
N LEU A 121 -6.38 -8.87 -11.08
CA LEU A 121 -5.36 -8.57 -12.10
C LEU A 121 -4.80 -9.85 -12.73
N ILE A 122 -4.39 -10.83 -11.91
CA ILE A 122 -3.91 -12.14 -12.38
C ILE A 122 -4.96 -12.84 -13.26
N GLN A 123 -6.24 -12.74 -12.88
CA GLN A 123 -7.38 -13.34 -13.59
C GLN A 123 -7.84 -12.53 -14.82
N LYS A 124 -7.17 -11.42 -15.13
CA LYS A 124 -7.53 -10.50 -16.21
C LYS A 124 -8.90 -9.84 -16.06
N GLU A 125 -9.34 -9.64 -14.82
CA GLU A 125 -10.58 -8.90 -14.53
C GLU A 125 -10.35 -7.39 -14.74
N ARG A 126 -11.36 -6.71 -15.27
CA ARG A 126 -11.36 -5.25 -15.46
C ARG A 126 -12.27 -4.60 -14.43
N TYR A 127 -11.79 -3.50 -13.84
CA TYR A 127 -12.50 -2.73 -12.83
C TYR A 127 -12.53 -1.26 -13.25
N ASP A 128 -13.56 -0.87 -14.01
CA ASP A 128 -13.60 0.45 -14.69
C ASP A 128 -13.57 1.66 -13.72
N LEU A 129 -14.01 1.46 -12.48
CA LEU A 129 -14.00 2.52 -11.45
C LEU A 129 -12.73 2.53 -10.59
N PHE A 130 -11.83 1.55 -10.75
CA PHE A 130 -10.65 1.42 -9.88
C PHE A 130 -9.79 2.67 -9.88
N ALA A 131 -9.41 3.16 -11.08
CA ALA A 131 -8.53 4.32 -11.20
C ALA A 131 -9.14 5.58 -10.58
N ASP A 132 -10.45 5.80 -10.75
CA ASP A 132 -11.14 6.94 -10.14
C ASP A 132 -11.18 6.82 -8.60
N HIS A 133 -11.52 5.64 -8.07
CA HIS A 133 -11.60 5.44 -6.61
C HIS A 133 -10.23 5.55 -5.93
N ILE A 134 -9.21 4.87 -6.45
CA ILE A 134 -7.89 4.87 -5.81
C ILE A 134 -7.22 6.25 -5.90
N SER A 135 -7.42 6.97 -7.02
CA SER A 135 -6.94 8.35 -7.13
C SER A 135 -7.68 9.31 -6.19
N THR A 136 -8.97 9.10 -5.96
CA THR A 136 -9.74 9.85 -4.95
C THR A 136 -9.24 9.57 -3.55
N PHE A 137 -8.99 8.30 -3.21
CA PHE A 137 -8.40 7.91 -1.93
C PHE A 137 -7.06 8.61 -1.72
N LEU A 138 -6.12 8.42 -2.65
CA LEU A 138 -4.77 9.02 -2.59
C LEU A 138 -4.83 10.55 -2.46
N ALA A 139 -5.62 11.24 -3.29
CA ALA A 139 -5.70 12.69 -3.27
C ALA A 139 -6.20 13.20 -1.90
N ARG A 140 -7.25 12.57 -1.35
CA ARG A 140 -7.84 13.01 -0.08
C ARG A 140 -6.97 12.69 1.11
N THR A 141 -6.45 11.47 1.21
CA THR A 141 -5.66 11.04 2.37
C THR A 141 -4.35 11.82 2.42
N LEU A 142 -3.64 11.92 1.29
CA LEU A 142 -2.36 12.61 1.23
C LEU A 142 -2.52 14.12 1.41
N PHE A 143 -3.46 14.76 0.71
CA PHE A 143 -3.63 16.21 0.81
C PHE A 143 -4.07 16.64 2.22
N LYS A 144 -5.13 16.03 2.76
CA LYS A 144 -5.74 16.46 4.03
C LYS A 144 -4.87 16.18 5.27
N THR A 145 -3.84 15.36 5.14
CA THR A 145 -2.90 15.04 6.23
C THR A 145 -1.54 15.73 6.06
N SER A 146 -1.42 16.60 5.06
CA SER A 146 -0.23 17.38 4.78
C SER A 146 -0.28 18.81 5.31
N SER A 147 0.88 19.47 5.32
CA SER A 147 0.99 20.91 5.62
C SER A 147 0.30 21.81 4.59
N LEU A 148 -0.17 21.26 3.46
CA LEU A 148 -0.99 21.98 2.49
C LEU A 148 -2.43 22.18 2.97
N TYR A 149 -2.87 21.37 3.94
CA TYR A 149 -4.22 21.44 4.53
C TYR A 149 -4.18 21.78 6.01
N LEU A 150 -3.37 21.05 6.78
CA LEU A 150 -3.27 21.19 8.24
C LEU A 150 -2.51 22.45 8.64
N GLN A 151 -2.82 22.96 9.83
CA GLN A 151 -1.99 23.94 10.53
C GLN A 151 -0.77 23.27 11.18
N SER A 152 0.22 24.08 11.56
CA SER A 152 1.52 23.56 12.04
C SER A 152 1.41 22.72 13.32
N ASP A 153 0.51 23.08 14.23
CA ASP A 153 0.21 22.35 15.46
C ASP A 153 -0.51 21.04 15.18
N GLU A 154 -1.54 21.06 14.32
CA GLU A 154 -2.25 19.87 13.87
C GLU A 154 -1.32 18.87 13.18
N LYS A 155 -0.40 19.35 12.32
CA LYS A 155 0.59 18.52 11.65
C LYS A 155 1.56 17.86 12.64
N ARG A 156 2.03 18.61 13.65
CA ARG A 156 2.90 18.07 14.71
C ARG A 156 2.18 17.02 15.56
N ALA A 157 0.92 17.28 15.92
CA ALA A 157 0.09 16.31 16.65
C ALA A 157 -0.13 15.04 15.82
N LEU A 158 -0.35 15.17 14.50
CA LEU A 158 -0.45 14.01 13.61
C LEU A 158 0.86 13.21 13.60
N MET A 159 2.02 13.86 13.49
CA MET A 159 3.32 13.19 13.54
C MET A 159 3.51 12.44 14.87
N GLU A 160 3.21 13.08 16.00
CA GLU A 160 3.30 12.45 17.33
C GLU A 160 2.45 11.17 17.44
N ARG A 161 1.25 11.16 16.84
CA ARG A 161 0.35 9.99 16.85
C ARG A 161 0.88 8.77 16.12
N PHE A 162 1.79 8.95 15.15
CA PHE A 162 2.26 7.89 14.24
C PHE A 162 3.78 7.62 14.31
N ASN A 163 4.58 8.49 14.92
CA ASN A 163 6.04 8.38 14.99
C ASN A 163 6.53 7.09 15.70
N GLU A 164 5.70 6.48 16.53
CA GLU A 164 6.03 5.24 17.25
C GLU A 164 5.87 3.96 16.41
N ASN A 165 5.46 4.05 15.13
CA ASN A 165 5.37 2.89 14.23
C ASN A 165 6.75 2.42 13.72
N ARG A 166 7.73 2.38 14.63
CA ARG A 166 9.17 2.23 14.35
C ARG A 166 9.52 0.87 13.78
N GLU A 167 8.87 -0.19 14.28
CA GLU A 167 9.16 -1.56 13.84
C GLU A 167 8.76 -1.77 12.38
N LEU A 168 7.57 -1.32 11.98
CA LEU A 168 7.11 -1.44 10.59
C LEU A 168 7.84 -0.50 9.63
N CYS A 169 8.20 0.70 10.08
CA CYS A 169 9.09 1.59 9.31
C CYS A 169 10.45 0.91 9.07
N ARG A 170 11.04 0.31 10.11
CA ARG A 170 12.31 -0.43 10.00
C ARG A 170 12.20 -1.62 9.06
N LEU A 171 11.11 -2.40 9.11
CA LEU A 171 10.89 -3.48 8.12
C LEU A 171 10.90 -2.93 6.70
N THR A 172 10.29 -1.77 6.45
CA THR A 172 10.34 -1.12 5.13
C THR A 172 11.77 -0.69 4.78
N GLU A 173 12.48 -0.03 5.68
CA GLU A 173 13.88 0.39 5.52
C GLU A 173 14.81 -0.77 5.16
N ASP A 174 14.61 -1.93 5.78
CA ASP A 174 15.41 -3.12 5.61
C ASP A 174 15.01 -3.89 4.34
N PHE A 175 13.72 -4.20 4.16
CA PHE A 175 13.23 -5.10 3.11
C PHE A 175 12.82 -4.44 1.80
N VAL A 176 12.73 -3.11 1.74
CA VAL A 176 12.54 -2.37 0.48
C VAL A 176 13.85 -1.74 0.02
N PHE A 177 14.65 -1.19 0.94
CA PHE A 177 15.75 -0.31 0.56
C PHE A 177 17.15 -0.88 0.83
N THR A 178 17.30 -2.07 1.44
CA THR A 178 18.63 -2.55 1.85
C THR A 178 18.87 -4.02 1.53
N PHE A 179 18.23 -4.96 2.23
CA PHE A 179 18.51 -6.38 2.11
C PHE A 179 18.35 -6.94 0.68
N PRO A 180 17.33 -6.55 -0.11
CA PRO A 180 17.18 -7.06 -1.49
C PRO A 180 18.34 -6.74 -2.44
N TYR A 181 19.23 -5.83 -2.06
CA TYR A 181 20.33 -5.32 -2.90
C TYR A 181 21.72 -5.68 -2.35
N MET A 182 21.79 -6.65 -1.43
CA MET A 182 23.03 -7.16 -0.87
C MET A 182 22.91 -8.63 -0.51
N GLN A 183 24.03 -9.30 -0.23
CA GLN A 183 24.00 -10.63 0.35
C GLN A 183 23.31 -10.58 1.72
N ASN A 184 22.16 -11.24 1.85
CA ASN A 184 21.39 -11.33 3.08
C ASN A 184 20.63 -12.67 3.12
N GLU A 185 20.54 -13.27 4.30
CA GLU A 185 19.91 -14.59 4.50
C GLU A 185 18.39 -14.59 4.26
N THR A 186 17.75 -13.42 4.31
CA THR A 186 16.31 -13.26 4.05
C THR A 186 15.97 -13.24 2.57
N ASN A 187 16.95 -13.05 1.69
CA ASN A 187 16.72 -13.01 0.25
C ASN A 187 16.40 -14.41 -0.28
N HIS A 188 15.51 -14.46 -1.27
CA HIS A 188 15.13 -15.67 -1.97
C HIS A 188 15.60 -15.61 -3.42
N ILE A 189 16.75 -16.23 -3.70
CA ILE A 189 17.33 -16.33 -5.03
C ILE A 189 16.88 -17.65 -5.65
N GLU A 190 16.13 -17.60 -6.75
CA GLU A 190 15.72 -18.80 -7.47
C GLU A 190 16.94 -19.48 -8.13
N PRO A 191 17.01 -20.82 -8.16
CA PRO A 191 18.09 -21.54 -8.83
C PRO A 191 18.27 -21.09 -10.28
N GLY A 192 19.50 -20.75 -10.66
CA GLY A 192 19.84 -20.23 -11.98
C GLY A 192 19.68 -18.70 -12.12
N CYS A 193 19.42 -17.96 -11.03
CA CYS A 193 19.43 -16.50 -10.99
C CYS A 193 20.58 -15.93 -10.13
N GLU A 194 21.58 -16.75 -9.81
CA GLU A 194 22.67 -16.36 -8.90
C GLU A 194 23.55 -15.27 -9.48
N GLU A 195 23.77 -15.28 -10.80
CA GLU A 195 24.58 -14.27 -11.47
C GLU A 195 23.86 -12.92 -11.50
N GLU A 196 22.59 -12.90 -11.84
CA GLU A 196 21.77 -11.68 -11.88
C GLU A 196 21.61 -11.06 -10.47
N ALA A 197 21.51 -11.91 -9.43
CA ALA A 197 21.56 -11.44 -8.06
C ALA A 197 22.92 -10.84 -7.69
N ARG A 198 24.03 -11.48 -8.10
CA ARG A 198 25.39 -10.97 -7.88
C ARG A 198 25.60 -9.63 -8.58
N GLU A 199 25.16 -9.49 -9.82
CA GLU A 199 25.21 -8.24 -10.59
C GLU A 199 24.45 -7.12 -9.87
N LEU A 200 23.23 -7.38 -9.39
CA LEU A 200 22.46 -6.40 -8.61
C LEU A 200 23.19 -6.01 -7.31
N PHE A 201 23.80 -6.97 -6.62
CA PHE A 201 24.53 -6.71 -5.38
C PHE A 201 25.82 -5.93 -5.61
N GLU A 202 26.39 -5.96 -6.81
CA GLU A 202 27.57 -5.21 -7.22
C GLU A 202 27.22 -3.89 -7.96
N ASP A 203 25.95 -3.63 -8.26
CA ASP A 203 25.49 -2.40 -8.90
C ASP A 203 25.50 -1.22 -7.92
N TYR A 204 26.68 -0.63 -7.74
CA TYR A 204 26.88 0.47 -6.81
C TYR A 204 26.16 1.75 -7.21
N GLU A 205 26.00 2.02 -8.51
CA GLU A 205 25.32 3.22 -8.99
C GLU A 205 23.82 3.15 -8.67
N PHE A 206 23.18 2.01 -8.95
CA PHE A 206 21.80 1.74 -8.55
C PHE A 206 21.63 1.86 -7.04
N LYS A 207 22.51 1.23 -6.24
CA LYS A 207 22.43 1.29 -4.78
C LYS A 207 22.61 2.72 -4.23
N GLN A 208 23.40 3.57 -4.87
CA GLN A 208 23.52 4.98 -4.49
C GLN A 208 22.19 5.72 -4.69
N LYS A 209 21.49 5.48 -5.80
CA LYS A 209 20.16 6.05 -6.05
C LYS A 209 19.11 5.51 -5.06
N VAL A 210 19.12 4.20 -4.79
CA VAL A 210 18.28 3.60 -3.73
C VAL A 210 18.54 4.26 -2.37
N LEU A 211 19.80 4.55 -2.03
CA LEU A 211 20.13 5.20 -0.76
C LEU A 211 19.55 6.62 -0.67
N GLY A 212 19.52 7.37 -1.77
CA GLY A 212 18.84 8.66 -1.85
C GLY A 212 17.34 8.54 -1.57
N LEU A 213 16.68 7.56 -2.19
CA LEU A 213 15.25 7.29 -1.96
C LEU A 213 14.98 6.80 -0.52
N LYS A 214 15.88 5.98 0.05
CA LYS A 214 15.82 5.58 1.46
C LYS A 214 15.92 6.79 2.38
N TYR A 215 16.83 7.72 2.09
CA TYR A 215 16.96 8.95 2.88
C TYR A 215 15.68 9.79 2.84
N ILE A 216 15.05 9.93 1.66
CA ILE A 216 13.74 10.59 1.53
C ILE A 216 12.68 9.88 2.40
N PHE A 217 12.56 8.56 2.29
CA PHE A 217 11.63 7.76 3.11
C PHE A 217 11.81 7.99 4.62
N MET A 218 13.06 8.06 5.08
CA MET A 218 13.39 8.19 6.51
C MET A 218 13.23 9.62 7.05
N THR A 219 13.19 10.65 6.21
CA THR A 219 13.31 12.05 6.66
C THR A 219 12.19 12.99 6.20
N GLN A 220 11.51 12.68 5.10
CA GLN A 220 10.46 13.52 4.55
C GLN A 220 9.12 13.20 5.21
N ALA A 221 8.47 14.21 5.79
CA ALA A 221 7.26 14.07 6.61
C ALA A 221 6.04 14.75 5.99
N ASP A 222 5.75 14.44 4.72
CA ASP A 222 4.73 15.14 3.94
C ASP A 222 3.32 14.91 4.44
N ALA A 223 2.89 13.64 4.53
CA ALA A 223 1.50 13.25 4.76
C ALA A 223 1.41 11.91 5.49
N LEU A 224 0.25 11.61 6.08
CA LEU A 224 -0.01 10.27 6.61
C LEU A 224 -0.16 9.30 5.43
N LEU A 225 0.77 8.38 5.33
CA LEU A 225 0.76 7.31 4.34
C LEU A 225 -0.05 6.12 4.82
N HIS A 226 -0.55 5.34 3.89
CA HIS A 226 -0.93 3.95 4.09
C HIS A 226 0.31 3.09 4.42
N GLY A 227 1.44 3.32 3.74
CA GLY A 227 2.73 2.70 4.04
C GLY A 227 2.94 1.32 3.40
N ASP A 228 1.89 0.62 2.98
CA ASP A 228 2.02 -0.59 2.13
C ASP A 228 0.90 -0.72 1.08
N LEU A 229 0.65 0.34 0.30
CA LEU A 229 -0.49 0.42 -0.63
C LEU A 229 -0.25 -0.36 -1.95
N HIS A 230 -0.06 -1.67 -1.85
CA HIS A 230 0.05 -2.55 -3.01
C HIS A 230 -1.32 -3.14 -3.41
N THR A 231 -1.41 -3.79 -4.58
CA THR A 231 -2.65 -4.43 -5.09
C THR A 231 -3.20 -5.55 -4.19
N GLY A 232 -2.41 -6.02 -3.23
CA GLY A 232 -2.85 -6.93 -2.16
C GLY A 232 -3.60 -6.24 -1.01
N SER A 233 -3.51 -4.91 -0.90
CA SER A 233 -4.12 -4.09 0.17
C SER A 233 -5.32 -3.31 -0.37
N ILE A 234 -5.86 -3.76 -1.50
CA ILE A 234 -7.00 -3.14 -2.17
C ILE A 234 -7.99 -4.25 -2.49
N MET A 235 -9.22 -4.10 -2.01
CA MET A 235 -10.34 -4.97 -2.33
C MET A 235 -11.29 -4.26 -3.29
N VAL A 236 -11.69 -4.94 -4.36
CA VAL A 236 -12.47 -4.36 -5.47
C VAL A 236 -13.63 -5.26 -5.89
N ASN A 237 -14.68 -4.63 -6.41
CA ASN A 237 -15.67 -5.27 -7.27
C ASN A 237 -15.95 -4.33 -8.47
N GLU A 238 -16.97 -4.62 -9.28
CA GLU A 238 -17.32 -3.80 -10.46
C GLU A 238 -17.70 -2.34 -10.13
N LYS A 239 -18.11 -2.08 -8.88
CA LYS A 239 -18.74 -0.81 -8.43
C LYS A 239 -17.97 -0.10 -7.33
N GLU A 240 -17.11 -0.79 -6.60
CA GLU A 240 -16.56 -0.33 -5.33
C GLU A 240 -15.08 -0.69 -5.20
N THR A 241 -14.35 0.12 -4.45
CA THR A 241 -12.93 -0.07 -4.17
C THR A 241 -12.66 0.36 -2.74
N PHE A 242 -11.99 -0.50 -1.99
CA PHE A 242 -11.64 -0.30 -0.60
C PHE A 242 -10.16 -0.59 -0.38
N VAL A 243 -9.50 0.31 0.35
CA VAL A 243 -8.14 0.16 0.85
C VAL A 243 -8.21 -0.44 2.26
N ILE A 244 -7.39 -1.47 2.50
CA ILE A 244 -7.34 -2.23 3.74
C ILE A 244 -5.89 -2.32 4.23
N ASP A 245 -5.70 -2.76 5.47
CA ASP A 245 -4.37 -3.04 6.05
C ASP A 245 -3.36 -1.87 6.11
N PRO A 246 -3.74 -0.65 6.55
CA PRO A 246 -2.80 0.46 6.73
C PRO A 246 -1.94 0.31 8.00
N GLU A 247 -1.46 -0.89 8.33
CA GLU A 247 -0.67 -1.12 9.54
C GLU A 247 0.71 -0.44 9.47
N PHE A 248 1.26 -0.26 8.27
CA PHE A 248 2.50 0.47 8.01
C PHE A 248 2.34 1.99 8.01
N ALA A 249 1.19 2.52 8.41
CA ALA A 249 0.92 3.95 8.36
C ALA A 249 1.90 4.75 9.22
N PHE A 250 2.51 5.75 8.60
CA PHE A 250 3.36 6.75 9.24
C PHE A 250 3.33 8.05 8.45
N VAL A 251 3.87 9.14 9.02
CA VAL A 251 3.98 10.40 8.28
C VAL A 251 5.25 10.37 7.42
N GLY A 252 5.09 10.25 6.10
CA GLY A 252 6.16 9.99 5.15
C GLY A 252 6.00 10.76 3.83
N PRO A 253 6.83 10.45 2.80
CA PRO A 253 6.81 11.14 1.52
C PRO A 253 5.61 10.75 0.65
N PHE A 254 4.95 11.74 0.02
CA PHE A 254 3.78 11.53 -0.84
C PHE A 254 3.95 10.41 -1.87
N GLY A 255 5.12 10.39 -2.51
CA GLY A 255 5.38 9.51 -3.64
C GLY A 255 5.37 8.02 -3.28
N PHE A 256 5.50 7.65 -2.01
CA PHE A 256 5.68 6.26 -1.61
C PHE A 256 4.44 5.37 -1.81
N ASP A 257 3.25 5.88 -1.48
CA ASP A 257 2.00 5.14 -1.69
C ASP A 257 1.61 5.10 -3.16
N ILE A 258 1.74 6.22 -3.87
CA ILE A 258 1.47 6.31 -5.32
C ILE A 258 2.41 5.37 -6.08
N GLY A 259 3.70 5.37 -5.74
CA GLY A 259 4.69 4.46 -6.31
C GLY A 259 4.39 3.00 -6.00
N ALA A 260 3.76 2.67 -4.86
CA ALA A 260 3.32 1.31 -4.56
C ALA A 260 2.22 0.84 -5.51
N VAL A 261 1.23 1.68 -5.80
CA VAL A 261 0.17 1.37 -6.76
C VAL A 261 0.77 1.18 -8.16
N LEU A 262 1.57 2.14 -8.63
CA LEU A 262 2.18 2.10 -9.96
C LEU A 262 3.11 0.88 -10.13
N ALA A 263 3.94 0.55 -9.13
CA ALA A 263 4.81 -0.63 -9.17
C ALA A 263 4.06 -1.95 -9.32
N ASN A 264 2.92 -2.09 -8.64
CA ASN A 264 2.15 -3.34 -8.71
C ASN A 264 1.35 -3.43 -10.02
N LEU A 265 0.83 -2.32 -10.55
CA LEU A 265 0.26 -2.28 -11.91
C LEU A 265 1.32 -2.63 -12.97
N GLY A 266 2.53 -2.04 -12.87
CA GLY A 266 3.65 -2.38 -13.76
C GLY A 266 4.09 -3.85 -13.63
N SER A 267 4.07 -4.41 -12.42
CA SER A 267 4.37 -5.84 -12.21
C SER A 267 3.30 -6.76 -12.84
N ALA A 268 2.03 -6.38 -12.75
CA ALA A 268 0.94 -7.08 -13.42
C ALA A 268 1.09 -7.01 -14.94
N TYR A 269 1.40 -5.82 -15.49
CA TYR A 269 1.69 -5.65 -16.90
C TYR A 269 2.82 -6.59 -17.39
N ILE A 270 3.96 -6.60 -16.69
CA ILE A 270 5.11 -7.44 -17.05
C ILE A 270 4.75 -8.92 -16.98
N SER A 271 3.99 -9.34 -15.97
CA SER A 271 3.48 -10.71 -15.90
C SER A 271 2.65 -11.07 -17.13
N HIS A 272 1.69 -10.22 -17.52
CA HIS A 272 0.84 -10.45 -18.68
C HIS A 272 1.61 -10.46 -20.01
N ARG A 273 2.67 -9.66 -20.15
CA ARG A 273 3.57 -9.68 -21.32
C ARG A 273 4.15 -11.07 -21.55
N HIS A 274 4.58 -11.76 -20.49
CA HIS A 274 5.20 -13.08 -20.60
C HIS A 274 4.18 -14.21 -20.63
N VAL A 275 3.17 -14.16 -19.77
CA VAL A 275 2.25 -15.29 -19.56
C VAL A 275 1.11 -15.32 -20.58
N SER A 276 0.49 -14.16 -20.84
CA SER A 276 -0.75 -14.10 -21.62
C SER A 276 -0.57 -13.52 -23.02
N GLY A 277 0.32 -12.54 -23.20
CA GLY A 277 0.44 -11.77 -24.43
C GLY A 277 -0.83 -11.00 -24.82
N ASP A 278 -1.76 -10.81 -23.89
CA ASP A 278 -3.07 -10.18 -24.12
C ASP A 278 -2.91 -8.67 -24.24
N SER A 279 -2.75 -8.19 -25.47
CA SER A 279 -2.49 -6.78 -25.78
C SER A 279 -3.57 -5.84 -25.29
N GLU A 280 -4.85 -6.26 -25.35
CA GLU A 280 -5.95 -5.40 -24.91
C GLU A 280 -5.96 -5.26 -23.38
N TYR A 281 -5.68 -6.35 -22.66
CA TYR A 281 -5.60 -6.28 -21.20
C TYR A 281 -4.38 -5.49 -20.73
N MET A 282 -3.24 -5.66 -21.41
CA MET A 282 -2.04 -4.88 -21.15
C MET A 282 -2.27 -3.37 -21.39
N GLU A 283 -2.93 -2.99 -22.49
CA GLU A 283 -3.32 -1.60 -22.76
C GLU A 283 -4.28 -1.06 -21.69
N TRP A 284 -5.20 -1.88 -21.18
CA TRP A 284 -6.06 -1.50 -20.05
C TRP A 284 -5.27 -1.23 -18.77
N ILE A 285 -4.24 -2.04 -18.45
CA ILE A 285 -3.35 -1.77 -17.30
C ILE A 285 -2.56 -0.47 -17.51
N GLU A 286 -2.01 -0.25 -18.71
CA GLU A 286 -1.31 1.00 -19.07
C GLU A 286 -2.21 2.21 -18.84
N GLN A 287 -3.45 2.16 -19.33
CA GLN A 287 -4.41 3.24 -19.16
C GLN A 287 -4.76 3.47 -17.68
N ASN A 288 -4.88 2.41 -16.87
CA ASN A 288 -5.09 2.56 -15.43
C ASN A 288 -3.92 3.26 -14.74
N MET A 289 -2.67 3.02 -15.15
CA MET A 289 -1.54 3.77 -14.58
C MET A 289 -1.64 5.27 -14.88
N VAL A 290 -2.00 5.62 -16.12
CA VAL A 290 -2.23 7.01 -16.55
C VAL A 290 -3.39 7.64 -15.80
N ASP A 291 -4.51 6.94 -15.69
CA ASP A 291 -5.73 7.44 -15.06
C ASP A 291 -5.59 7.60 -13.55
N VAL A 292 -4.85 6.71 -12.88
CA VAL A 292 -4.54 6.84 -11.45
C VAL A 292 -3.73 8.09 -11.19
N TRP A 293 -2.65 8.33 -11.94
CA TRP A 293 -1.82 9.52 -11.77
C TRP A 293 -2.60 10.81 -12.11
N SER A 294 -3.20 10.85 -13.30
CA SER A 294 -3.91 12.04 -13.79
C SER A 294 -5.12 12.38 -12.92
N GLY A 295 -5.83 11.35 -12.46
CA GLY A 295 -6.91 11.48 -11.49
C GLY A 295 -6.43 12.02 -10.14
N PHE A 296 -5.28 11.52 -9.66
CA PHE A 296 -4.69 11.96 -8.40
C PHE A 296 -4.25 13.43 -8.49
N GLU A 297 -3.47 13.78 -9.52
CA GLU A 297 -2.97 15.14 -9.75
C GLU A 297 -4.12 16.14 -9.81
N ARG A 298 -5.12 15.88 -10.65
CA ARG A 298 -6.28 16.76 -10.79
C ARG A 298 -7.00 16.96 -9.46
N LYS A 299 -7.37 15.87 -8.77
CA LYS A 299 -8.13 15.93 -7.51
C LYS A 299 -7.33 16.56 -6.38
N PHE A 300 -6.02 16.32 -6.31
CA PHE A 300 -5.12 16.92 -5.33
C PHE A 300 -5.01 18.43 -5.54
N LEU A 301 -4.83 18.87 -6.80
CA LEU A 301 -4.77 20.29 -7.15
C LEU A 301 -6.11 20.99 -6.91
N ASP A 302 -7.24 20.34 -7.19
CA ASP A 302 -8.57 20.87 -6.89
C ASP A 302 -8.74 21.11 -5.38
N LEU A 303 -8.39 20.11 -4.55
CA LEU A 303 -8.38 20.27 -3.09
C LEU A 303 -7.45 21.40 -2.60
N TRP A 304 -6.31 21.59 -3.27
CA TRP A 304 -5.38 22.68 -2.95
C TRP A 304 -5.95 24.04 -3.32
N ARG A 305 -6.60 24.18 -4.47
CA ARG A 305 -7.24 25.44 -4.89
C ARG A 305 -8.39 25.84 -3.97
N GLU A 306 -9.12 24.87 -3.42
CA GLU A 306 -10.17 25.11 -2.42
C GLU A 306 -9.63 25.55 -1.05
N ARG A 307 -8.33 25.34 -0.77
CA ARG A 307 -7.71 25.62 0.53
C ARG A 307 -6.85 26.89 0.48
N GLU A 308 -7.45 28.03 0.76
CA GLU A 308 -6.77 29.34 0.74
C GLU A 308 -5.70 29.53 1.84
N ARG A 309 -5.82 28.80 2.97
CA ARG A 309 -4.91 28.91 4.12
C ARG A 309 -4.51 27.54 4.67
N SER A 310 -3.23 27.37 4.96
CA SER A 310 -2.65 26.18 5.61
C SER A 310 -1.34 26.51 6.31
N ALA A 311 -0.64 25.51 6.87
CA ALA A 311 0.70 25.72 7.40
C ALA A 311 1.71 26.18 6.32
N LEU A 312 1.49 25.84 5.05
CA LEU A 312 2.39 26.23 3.96
C LEU A 312 2.15 27.67 3.48
N ILE A 313 0.88 28.11 3.38
CA ILE A 313 0.54 29.35 2.67
C ILE A 313 -0.53 30.16 3.39
N GLU A 314 -0.34 31.48 3.39
CA GLU A 314 -1.31 32.49 3.83
C GLU A 314 -1.84 33.30 2.63
N PRO A 315 -3.13 33.72 2.66
CA PRO A 315 -3.69 34.55 1.61
C PRO A 315 -2.86 35.82 1.38
N GLY A 316 -2.52 36.08 0.12
CA GLY A 316 -1.73 37.24 -0.30
C GLY A 316 -0.21 37.04 -0.31
N PHE A 317 0.31 35.87 0.08
CA PHE A 317 1.75 35.57 -0.01
C PHE A 317 2.27 35.59 -1.46
N LEU A 318 1.50 35.00 -2.38
CA LEU A 318 1.87 34.88 -3.79
C LEU A 318 0.61 35.06 -4.68
N PRO A 319 0.70 35.78 -5.82
CA PRO A 319 -0.40 35.84 -6.79
C PRO A 319 -0.70 34.46 -7.40
N GLU A 320 -1.90 34.29 -7.97
CA GLU A 320 -2.39 32.99 -8.45
C GLU A 320 -1.52 32.36 -9.55
N GLU A 321 -1.05 33.15 -10.53
CA GLU A 321 -0.23 32.62 -11.65
C GLU A 321 1.10 31.98 -11.18
N PRO A 322 1.95 32.67 -10.39
CA PRO A 322 3.16 32.03 -9.84
C PRO A 322 2.84 30.90 -8.84
N LEU A 323 1.71 30.96 -8.13
CA LEU A 323 1.27 29.86 -7.25
C LEU A 323 0.90 28.60 -8.05
N GLU A 324 0.19 28.75 -9.18
CA GLU A 324 -0.08 27.65 -10.10
C GLU A 324 1.22 27.08 -10.70
N SER A 325 2.23 27.91 -10.95
CA SER A 325 3.55 27.40 -11.36
C SER A 325 4.23 26.57 -10.28
N PHE A 326 4.14 27.00 -9.01
CA PHE A 326 4.65 26.24 -7.87
C PHE A 326 3.92 24.90 -7.73
N ARG A 327 2.59 24.91 -7.81
CA ARG A 327 1.75 23.69 -7.76
C ARG A 327 2.15 22.68 -8.85
N ARG A 328 2.44 23.13 -10.07
CA ARG A 328 2.89 22.25 -11.17
C ARG A 328 4.26 21.61 -10.90
N GLU A 329 5.24 22.36 -10.41
CA GLU A 329 6.54 21.77 -10.05
C GLU A 329 6.40 20.79 -8.88
N PHE A 330 5.59 21.15 -7.88
CA PHE A 330 5.32 20.30 -6.72
C PHE A 330 4.73 18.95 -7.13
N MET A 331 3.76 18.92 -8.04
CA MET A 331 3.21 17.66 -8.56
C MET A 331 4.24 16.86 -9.35
N ARG A 332 5.12 17.53 -10.09
CA ARG A 332 6.21 16.85 -10.81
C ARG A 332 7.21 16.22 -9.86
N ASP A 333 7.55 16.88 -8.76
CA ASP A 333 8.42 16.30 -7.73
C ASP A 333 7.78 15.08 -7.06
N ILE A 334 6.45 15.11 -6.82
CA ILE A 334 5.72 13.91 -6.36
C ILE A 334 5.84 12.78 -7.39
N LEU A 335 5.63 13.06 -8.68
CA LEU A 335 5.73 12.06 -9.75
C LEU A 335 7.12 11.42 -9.81
N ARG A 336 8.17 12.24 -9.78
CA ARG A 336 9.56 11.80 -9.77
C ARG A 336 9.86 10.93 -8.54
N GLN A 337 9.36 11.29 -7.36
CA GLN A 337 9.50 10.44 -6.17
C GLN A 337 8.70 9.13 -6.31
N SER A 338 7.49 9.19 -6.85
CA SER A 338 6.66 8.01 -7.12
C SER A 338 7.33 7.02 -8.05
N ALA A 339 7.97 7.50 -9.13
CA ALA A 339 8.75 6.67 -10.04
C ALA A 339 9.90 5.96 -9.31
N GLY A 340 10.70 6.69 -8.53
CA GLY A 340 11.80 6.11 -7.76
C GLY A 340 11.34 5.05 -6.76
N PHE A 341 10.30 5.35 -5.97
CA PHE A 341 9.73 4.38 -5.03
C PHE A 341 9.07 3.19 -5.73
N ALA A 342 8.44 3.40 -6.89
CA ALA A 342 7.93 2.31 -7.70
C ALA A 342 9.07 1.38 -8.13
N GLY A 343 10.17 1.94 -8.60
CA GLY A 343 11.37 1.20 -8.98
C GLY A 343 11.95 0.35 -7.83
N CYS A 344 12.12 0.93 -6.64
CA CYS A 344 12.54 0.16 -5.45
C CYS A 344 11.56 -0.98 -5.13
N LYS A 345 10.25 -0.70 -5.17
CA LYS A 345 9.21 -1.70 -4.88
C LYS A 345 9.14 -2.80 -5.94
N MET A 346 9.45 -2.54 -7.20
CA MET A 346 9.55 -3.58 -8.23
C MET A 346 10.83 -4.42 -8.03
N ALA A 347 11.99 -3.77 -7.94
CA ALA A 347 13.28 -4.46 -7.81
C ALA A 347 13.35 -5.34 -6.55
N ARG A 348 12.84 -4.85 -5.40
CA ARG A 348 12.89 -5.61 -4.14
C ARG A 348 12.07 -6.91 -4.17
N ARG A 349 11.06 -7.02 -5.06
CA ARG A 349 10.16 -8.18 -5.14
C ARG A 349 10.76 -9.35 -5.93
N VAL A 350 11.88 -9.13 -6.62
CA VAL A 350 12.58 -10.15 -7.40
C VAL A 350 13.34 -11.09 -6.46
N PHE A 351 14.36 -10.58 -5.76
CA PHE A 351 15.21 -11.38 -4.87
C PHE A 351 14.96 -11.19 -3.37
N GLY A 352 14.18 -10.18 -2.95
CA GLY A 352 13.90 -9.95 -1.54
C GLY A 352 13.00 -11.03 -0.92
N ILE A 353 12.81 -10.99 0.40
CA ILE A 353 12.04 -12.00 1.15
C ILE A 353 10.62 -12.21 0.61
N ALA A 354 9.91 -11.12 0.32
CA ALA A 354 8.52 -11.15 -0.10
C ALA A 354 8.39 -10.70 -1.56
N GLY A 355 7.98 -11.60 -2.45
CA GLY A 355 7.69 -11.29 -3.84
C GLY A 355 6.24 -10.88 -4.07
N VAL A 356 5.87 -10.77 -5.34
CA VAL A 356 4.48 -10.52 -5.78
C VAL A 356 3.95 -11.74 -6.51
N GLU A 357 2.69 -12.09 -6.26
CA GLU A 357 2.07 -13.29 -6.81
C GLU A 357 1.97 -13.26 -8.34
N GLU A 358 1.81 -12.08 -8.93
CA GLU A 358 1.79 -11.85 -10.38
C GLU A 358 3.03 -12.43 -11.06
N ILE A 359 4.19 -12.39 -10.40
CA ILE A 359 5.45 -12.89 -10.93
C ILE A 359 5.82 -14.24 -10.30
N ARG A 360 5.83 -14.34 -8.97
CA ARG A 360 6.22 -15.58 -8.27
C ARG A 360 5.25 -16.74 -8.51
N GLY A 361 3.98 -16.44 -8.74
CA GLY A 361 2.94 -17.41 -9.04
C GLY A 361 2.99 -17.98 -10.46
N ILE A 362 3.88 -17.49 -11.33
CA ILE A 362 4.04 -18.04 -12.69
C ILE A 362 4.60 -19.47 -12.58
N GLU A 363 3.85 -20.45 -13.08
CA GLU A 363 4.20 -21.87 -12.97
C GLU A 363 5.39 -22.27 -13.86
N ASP A 364 5.43 -21.76 -15.10
CA ASP A 364 6.55 -22.00 -16.02
C ASP A 364 7.78 -21.21 -15.55
N ARG A 365 8.81 -21.95 -15.13
CA ARG A 365 10.05 -21.36 -14.60
C ARG A 365 10.79 -20.47 -15.60
N THR A 366 10.71 -20.75 -16.90
CA THR A 366 11.36 -19.96 -17.94
C THR A 366 10.62 -18.64 -18.14
N LEU A 367 9.28 -18.67 -18.16
CA LEU A 367 8.46 -17.46 -18.19
C LEU A 367 8.63 -16.64 -16.93
N ARG A 368 8.64 -17.29 -15.76
CA ARG A 368 8.86 -16.63 -14.48
C ARG A 368 10.20 -15.92 -14.43
N LYS A 369 11.30 -16.61 -14.79
CA LYS A 369 12.63 -15.98 -14.83
C LYS A 369 12.65 -14.76 -15.75
N ARG A 370 12.05 -14.85 -16.95
CA ARG A 370 11.96 -13.70 -17.87
C ARG A 370 11.18 -12.53 -17.27
N ALA A 371 10.01 -12.80 -16.68
CA ALA A 371 9.22 -11.76 -16.00
C ALA A 371 9.96 -11.14 -14.81
N MET A 372 10.70 -11.94 -14.03
CA MET A 372 11.55 -11.45 -12.95
C MET A 372 12.64 -10.51 -13.46
N MET A 373 13.31 -10.84 -14.57
CA MET A 373 14.38 -10.00 -15.12
C MET A 373 13.83 -8.71 -15.72
N ASP A 374 12.71 -8.78 -16.45
CA ASP A 374 12.03 -7.57 -16.96
C ASP A 374 11.57 -6.67 -15.81
N ALA A 375 11.06 -7.24 -14.71
CA ALA A 375 10.65 -6.46 -13.54
C ALA A 375 11.85 -5.86 -12.80
N LEU A 376 12.99 -6.57 -12.74
CA LEU A 376 14.22 -6.03 -12.19
C LEU A 376 14.74 -4.86 -13.03
N GLU A 377 14.82 -5.03 -14.34
CA GLU A 377 15.31 -4.00 -15.26
C GLU A 377 14.40 -2.77 -15.25
N CYS A 378 13.08 -2.96 -15.35
CA CYS A 378 12.12 -1.87 -15.18
C CYS A 378 12.29 -1.17 -13.84
N GLY A 379 12.48 -1.92 -12.75
CA GLY A 379 12.70 -1.37 -11.42
C GLY A 379 13.98 -0.53 -11.35
N LYS A 380 15.06 -1.00 -11.97
CA LYS A 380 16.34 -0.28 -12.08
C LYS A 380 16.19 1.00 -12.89
N SER A 381 15.59 0.95 -14.08
CA SER A 381 15.37 2.13 -14.92
C SER A 381 14.56 3.20 -14.20
N LEU A 382 13.48 2.80 -13.52
CA LEU A 382 12.68 3.73 -12.71
C LEU A 382 13.53 4.39 -11.61
N VAL A 383 14.35 3.64 -10.86
CA VAL A 383 15.23 4.22 -9.82
C VAL A 383 16.33 5.11 -10.42
N MET A 384 16.88 4.76 -11.57
CA MET A 384 17.99 5.50 -12.18
C MET A 384 17.54 6.78 -12.86
N GLU A 385 16.33 6.78 -13.43
CA GLU A 385 15.82 7.86 -14.28
C GLU A 385 14.76 8.72 -13.58
N HIS A 386 14.38 8.41 -12.34
CA HIS A 386 13.26 9.06 -11.67
C HIS A 386 13.33 10.60 -11.65
N GLU A 387 14.53 11.19 -11.57
CA GLU A 387 14.75 12.65 -11.59
C GLU A 387 14.45 13.30 -12.96
N LYS A 388 14.45 12.51 -14.03
CA LYS A 388 14.21 12.96 -15.41
C LYS A 388 12.76 12.77 -15.87
N ILE A 389 11.93 12.15 -15.05
CA ILE A 389 10.51 11.94 -15.35
C ILE A 389 9.81 13.30 -15.38
N GLU A 390 9.12 13.58 -16.48
CA GLU A 390 8.33 14.80 -16.68
C GLU A 390 6.82 14.50 -16.75
N SER A 391 6.44 13.25 -17.04
CA SER A 391 5.06 12.83 -17.26
C SER A 391 4.81 11.37 -16.87
N ILE A 392 3.55 10.97 -16.67
CA ILE A 392 3.21 9.57 -16.36
C ILE A 392 3.51 8.65 -17.55
N GLU A 393 3.45 9.20 -18.76
CA GLU A 393 3.81 8.52 -20.00
C GLU A 393 5.28 8.06 -19.99
N ASP A 394 6.20 8.79 -19.34
CA ASP A 394 7.60 8.37 -19.19
C ASP A 394 7.70 7.09 -18.34
N ILE A 395 6.95 7.02 -17.23
CA ILE A 395 6.89 5.83 -16.37
C ILE A 395 6.29 4.65 -17.14
N VAL A 396 5.20 4.88 -17.88
CA VAL A 396 4.55 3.85 -18.71
C VAL A 396 5.51 3.37 -19.81
N ALA A 397 6.28 4.26 -20.44
CA ALA A 397 7.28 3.90 -21.44
C ALA A 397 8.38 2.99 -20.87
N ILE A 398 8.87 3.29 -19.66
CA ILE A 398 9.84 2.43 -18.94
C ILE A 398 9.24 1.05 -18.66
N VAL A 399 8.00 0.98 -18.14
CA VAL A 399 7.31 -0.30 -17.90
C VAL A 399 7.15 -1.11 -19.19
N LYS A 400 6.90 -0.43 -20.31
CA LYS A 400 6.80 -1.04 -21.65
C LYS A 400 8.14 -1.50 -22.22
N GLY A 401 9.27 -1.15 -21.61
CA GLY A 401 10.60 -1.43 -22.12
C GLY A 401 10.94 -0.61 -23.37
N LEU A 402 10.41 0.61 -23.46
CA LEU A 402 10.61 1.55 -24.58
C LEU A 402 11.66 2.63 -24.29
N SER A 403 12.28 2.60 -23.11
CA SER A 403 13.27 3.55 -22.59
C SER A 403 14.70 3.21 -22.99
#